data_AF-A4YHH0-F1
#
_entry.id   AF-A4YHH0-F1
#
_cell.length_a   1.000
_cell.length_b   1.000
_cell.length_c   1.000
_cell.angle_alpha   90.00
_cell.angle_beta   90.00
_cell.angle_gamma   90.00
#
_symmetry.space_group_name_H-M   'P 1'
#
loop_
_entity.id
_entity.type
_entity.pdbx_description
1 polymer ?
#
loop_
_entity_poly.entity_id
_entity_poly.type
_entity_poly.pdbx_seq_one_letter_code
_entity_poly.pdbx_strand_id
1 'polypeptide(L)'
;MRSIIATKLVKDKGYPLYRAALLMGITPAAVANYMNGKRGTAVKSIIEKDPRLMEMIGDLVDKISSSGGSTQLSSYYCILCAEGKKALKRNGISLPSCLYETNLMLK
;
A
#
# COMPACT_ATOMS: atom_id res chain seq x y z
N MET A 1 1.38 -0.05 4.16
CA MET A 1 0.84 -0.13 2.79
C MET A 1 1.85 -0.61 1.75
N ARG A 2 2.81 0.21 1.30
CA ARG A 2 3.73 -0.20 0.20
C ARG A 2 4.47 -1.53 0.45
N SER A 3 4.84 -1.82 1.69
CA SER A 3 5.46 -3.12 2.04
C SER A 3 4.56 -4.33 1.75
N ILE A 4 3.26 -4.23 2.07
CA ILE A 4 2.29 -5.29 1.82
C ILE A 4 2.08 -5.46 0.31
N ILE A 5 1.87 -4.35 -0.42
CA ILE A 5 1.70 -4.36 -1.88
C ILE A 5 2.91 -4.99 -2.58
N ALA A 6 4.13 -4.59 -2.19
CA ALA A 6 5.36 -5.19 -2.70
C ALA A 6 5.43 -6.70 -2.39
N THR A 7 5.05 -7.10 -1.18
CA THR A 7 5.00 -8.52 -0.78
C THR A 7 4.06 -9.30 -1.70
N LYS A 8 2.85 -8.79 -1.95
CA LYS A 8 1.85 -9.44 -2.80
C LYS A 8 2.30 -9.54 -4.26
N LEU A 9 2.88 -8.48 -4.82
CA LEU A 9 3.38 -8.51 -6.20
C LEU A 9 4.51 -9.52 -6.37
N VAL A 10 5.42 -9.63 -5.40
CA VAL A 10 6.59 -10.51 -5.51
C VAL A 10 6.24 -11.95 -5.14
N LYS A 11 5.58 -12.18 -4.01
CA LYS A 11 5.30 -13.52 -3.47
C LYS A 11 4.03 -14.12 -4.03
N ASP A 12 2.92 -13.37 -4.02
CA ASP A 12 1.61 -13.91 -4.40
C ASP A 12 1.46 -13.96 -5.94
N LYS A 13 1.94 -12.92 -6.66
CA LYS A 13 1.88 -12.85 -8.13
C LYS A 13 3.15 -13.35 -8.84
N GLY A 14 4.22 -13.65 -8.10
CA GLY A 14 5.46 -14.19 -8.65
C GLY A 14 6.29 -13.22 -9.49
N TYR A 15 6.07 -11.90 -9.39
CA TYR A 15 6.82 -10.95 -10.20
C TYR A 15 8.26 -10.77 -9.70
N PRO A 16 9.25 -10.66 -10.61
CA PRO A 16 10.60 -10.24 -10.25
C PRO A 16 10.61 -8.86 -9.57
N LEU A 17 11.58 -8.61 -8.68
CA LEU A 17 11.72 -7.33 -7.97
C LEU A 17 11.69 -6.12 -8.90
N TYR A 18 12.36 -6.23 -10.06
CA TYR A 18 12.38 -5.17 -11.06
C TYR A 18 10.98 -4.89 -11.65
N ARG A 19 10.22 -5.94 -11.97
CA ARG A 19 8.86 -5.78 -12.50
C ARG A 19 7.93 -5.19 -11.46
N ALA A 20 7.99 -5.65 -10.21
CA ALA A 20 7.24 -5.07 -9.11
C ALA A 20 7.57 -3.58 -8.90
N ALA A 21 8.85 -3.20 -9.04
CA ALA A 21 9.29 -1.81 -8.92
C ALA A 21 8.70 -0.92 -10.03
N LEU A 22 8.74 -1.37 -11.28
CA LEU A 22 8.10 -0.69 -12.41
C LEU A 22 6.59 -0.51 -12.19
N LEU A 23 5.91 -1.58 -11.80
CA LEU A 23 4.48 -1.58 -11.51
C LEU A 23 4.08 -0.63 -10.38
N MET A 24 4.95 -0.44 -9.39
CA MET A 24 4.71 0.44 -8.24
C MET A 24 5.22 1.88 -8.44
N GLY A 25 5.93 2.16 -9.54
CA GLY A 25 6.55 3.47 -9.78
C GLY A 25 7.64 3.84 -8.76
N ILE A 26 8.43 2.86 -8.30
CA ILE A 26 9.51 3.05 -7.32
C ILE A 26 10.80 2.33 -7.76
N THR A 27 11.90 2.52 -7.05
CA THR A 27 13.16 1.85 -7.38
C THR A 27 13.17 0.38 -6.93
N PRO A 28 13.90 -0.52 -7.63
CA PRO A 28 14.10 -1.90 -7.19
C PRO A 28 14.68 -2.01 -5.77
N ALA A 29 15.57 -1.08 -5.38
CA ALA A 29 16.11 -1.00 -4.03
C ALA A 29 15.03 -0.70 -2.97
N ALA A 30 14.03 0.12 -3.29
CA ALA A 30 12.90 0.35 -2.39
C ALA A 30 12.07 -0.94 -2.20
N VAL A 31 11.80 -1.68 -3.28
CA VAL A 31 11.12 -2.98 -3.21
C VAL A 31 11.92 -3.97 -2.37
N ALA A 32 13.21 -4.11 -2.62
CA ALA A 32 14.09 -5.00 -1.84
C ALA A 32 14.07 -4.65 -0.35
N ASN A 33 14.09 -3.36 0.00
CA ASN A 33 13.99 -2.92 1.39
C ASN A 33 12.63 -3.26 2.03
N TYR A 34 11.53 -3.26 1.27
CA TYR A 34 10.24 -3.74 1.77
C TYR A 34 10.24 -5.26 1.98
N MET A 35 10.80 -6.02 1.03
CA MET A 35 10.87 -7.48 1.09
C MET A 35 11.74 -7.98 2.25
N ASN A 36 12.84 -7.27 2.52
CA ASN A 36 13.77 -7.61 3.60
C ASN A 36 13.36 -7.04 4.96
N GLY A 37 12.15 -6.46 5.09
CA GLY A 37 11.66 -5.91 6.35
C GLY A 37 12.39 -4.64 6.84
N LYS A 38 13.31 -4.09 6.06
CA LYS A 38 14.02 -2.84 6.39
C LYS A 38 13.11 -1.61 6.32
N ARG A 39 11.96 -1.70 5.64
CA ARG A 39 10.96 -0.62 5.54
C ARG A 39 9.55 -1.15 5.70
N GLY A 40 8.70 -0.35 6.35
CA GLY A 40 7.24 -0.53 6.36
C GLY A 40 6.74 -1.70 7.22
N THR A 41 7.46 -2.07 8.28
CA THR A 41 7.14 -3.17 9.20
C THR A 41 6.37 -2.74 10.45
N ALA A 42 6.59 -1.51 10.94
CA ALA A 42 6.11 -1.04 12.25
C ALA A 42 4.62 -1.32 12.56
N VAL A 43 3.74 -1.18 11.56
CA VAL A 43 2.29 -1.39 11.71
C VAL A 43 1.74 -2.44 10.73
N LYS A 44 2.62 -3.23 10.11
CA LYS A 44 2.25 -4.17 9.04
C LYS A 44 1.27 -5.23 9.54
N SER A 45 1.56 -5.84 10.69
CA SER A 45 0.74 -6.89 11.29
C SER A 45 -0.66 -6.42 11.70
N ILE A 46 -0.82 -5.15 12.07
CA ILE A 46 -2.13 -4.57 12.39
C ILE A 46 -2.95 -4.42 11.12
N ILE A 47 -2.33 -3.90 10.05
CA ILE A 47 -2.99 -3.74 8.75
C ILE A 47 -3.38 -5.10 8.16
N GLU A 48 -2.52 -6.11 8.25
CA GLU A 48 -2.77 -7.46 7.72
C GLU A 48 -3.93 -8.19 8.41
N LYS A 49 -4.31 -7.76 9.62
CA LYS A 49 -5.46 -8.30 10.36
C LYS A 49 -6.79 -7.62 10.03
N ASP A 50 -6.78 -6.50 9.31
CA ASP A 50 -8.00 -5.78 8.92
C ASP A 50 -8.51 -6.32 7.56
N PRO A 51 -9.61 -7.10 7.52
CA PRO A 51 -10.01 -7.80 6.29
C PRO A 51 -10.41 -6.84 5.18
N ARG A 52 -11.14 -5.77 5.51
CA ARG A 52 -11.59 -4.74 4.56
C ARG A 52 -10.39 -4.03 3.95
N LEU A 53 -9.39 -3.70 4.76
CA LEU A 53 -8.20 -3.02 4.27
C LEU A 53 -7.36 -3.94 3.38
N MET A 54 -7.29 -5.23 3.70
CA MET A 54 -6.60 -6.22 2.89
C MET A 54 -7.30 -6.50 1.56
N GLU A 55 -8.63 -6.47 1.52
CA GLU A 55 -9.43 -6.51 0.29
C GLU A 55 -9.08 -5.32 -0.62
N MET A 56 -9.14 -4.09 -0.10
CA MET A 56 -8.78 -2.89 -0.87
C MET A 56 -7.33 -2.92 -1.40
N ILE A 57 -6.40 -3.49 -0.63
CA ILE A 57 -5.02 -3.69 -1.07
C ILE A 57 -4.96 -4.71 -2.21
N GLY A 58 -5.73 -5.79 -2.11
CA GLY A 58 -5.87 -6.82 -3.15
C GLY A 58 -6.35 -6.21 -4.48
N ASP A 59 -7.42 -5.44 -4.43
CA ASP A 59 -7.98 -4.75 -5.60
C ASP A 59 -6.94 -3.85 -6.28
N LEU A 60 -6.16 -3.11 -5.49
CA LEU A 60 -5.08 -2.29 -6.03
C LEU A 60 -3.97 -3.14 -6.67
N VAL A 61 -3.59 -4.25 -6.05
CA VAL A 61 -2.57 -5.17 -6.62
C VAL A 61 -3.04 -5.72 -7.97
N ASP A 62 -4.30 -6.14 -8.07
CA ASP A 62 -4.86 -6.67 -9.31
C ASP A 62 -4.97 -5.59 -10.39
N LYS A 63 -5.37 -4.37 -10.02
CA LYS A 63 -5.42 -3.22 -10.92
C LYS A 63 -4.05 -2.82 -11.45
N ILE A 64 -3.04 -2.79 -10.58
CA ILE A 64 -1.65 -2.52 -10.97
C ILE A 64 -1.16 -3.60 -11.95
N SER A 65 -1.41 -4.86 -11.64
CA SER A 65 -0.95 -6.00 -12.45
C SER A 65 -1.58 -6.01 -13.85
N SER A 66 -2.87 -5.65 -13.94
CA SER A 66 -3.64 -5.69 -15.19
C SER A 66 -3.40 -4.49 -16.11
N SER A 67 -3.07 -3.32 -15.55
CA SER A 67 -2.94 -2.05 -16.31
C SER A 67 -1.54 -1.79 -16.89
N GLY A 68 -0.60 -2.72 -16.70
CA GLY A 68 0.76 -2.62 -17.26
C GLY A 68 1.59 -1.45 -16.74
N GLY A 69 1.18 -0.78 -15.65
CA GLY A 69 1.90 0.35 -15.04
C GLY A 69 1.48 1.76 -15.52
N SER A 70 0.44 1.89 -16.35
CA SER A 70 -0.05 3.19 -16.87
C SER A 70 -1.03 3.92 -15.94
N THR A 71 -1.36 3.35 -14.77
CA THR A 71 -2.37 3.92 -13.86
C THR A 71 -1.77 4.96 -12.92
N GLN A 72 -2.45 6.11 -12.75
CA GLN A 72 -2.12 7.06 -11.68
C GLN A 72 -2.36 6.44 -10.29
N LEU A 73 -1.31 5.94 -9.66
CA LEU A 73 -1.40 5.20 -8.38
C LEU A 73 -1.49 6.12 -7.15
N SER A 74 -1.14 7.39 -7.29
CA SER A 74 -1.04 8.35 -6.18
C SER A 74 -2.35 8.47 -5.41
N SER A 75 -3.48 8.66 -6.09
CA SER A 75 -4.81 8.75 -5.49
C SER A 75 -5.20 7.47 -4.75
N TYR A 76 -4.91 6.30 -5.32
CA TYR A 76 -5.16 5.00 -4.68
C TYR A 76 -4.34 4.83 -3.40
N TYR A 77 -3.06 5.23 -3.42
CA TYR A 77 -2.24 5.22 -2.21
C TYR A 77 -2.77 6.15 -1.13
N CYS A 78 -3.27 7.34 -1.50
CA CYS A 78 -3.87 8.28 -0.54
C CYS A 78 -5.14 7.70 0.11
N ILE A 79 -6.04 7.11 -0.70
CA ILE A 79 -7.24 6.43 -0.21
C ILE A 79 -6.88 5.31 0.77
N LEU A 80 -5.97 4.41 0.36
CA LEU A 80 -5.51 3.32 1.21
C LEU A 80 -4.82 3.81 2.49
N CYS A 81 -4.05 4.90 2.41
CA CYS A 81 -3.40 5.48 3.57
C CYS A 81 -4.43 6.01 4.57
N ALA A 82 -5.45 6.74 4.11
CA ALA A 82 -6.52 7.26 4.95
C ALA A 82 -7.34 6.14 5.59
N GLU A 83 -7.74 5.12 4.83
CA GLU A 83 -8.42 3.94 5.40
C GLU A 83 -7.53 3.16 6.37
N GLY A 84 -6.23 3.06 6.07
CA GLY A 84 -5.23 2.51 6.98
C GLY A 84 -5.16 3.26 8.30
N LYS A 85 -5.18 4.60 8.29
CA LYS A 85 -5.20 5.40 9.51
C LYS A 85 -6.44 5.12 10.36
N LYS A 86 -7.62 4.95 9.75
CA LYS A 86 -8.85 4.56 10.47
C LYS A 86 -8.69 3.19 11.15
N ALA A 87 -8.11 2.22 10.44
CA ALA A 87 -7.81 0.90 11.02
C ALA A 87 -6.83 0.97 12.18
N LEU A 88 -5.77 1.78 12.05
CA LEU A 88 -4.79 2.00 13.12
C LEU A 88 -5.42 2.69 14.34
N LYS A 89 -6.31 3.67 14.12
CA LYS A 89 -7.03 4.36 15.20
C LYS A 89 -7.88 3.39 16.03
N ARG A 90 -8.55 2.42 15.39
CA ARG A 90 -9.29 1.34 16.08
C ARG A 90 -8.40 0.46 16.98
N ASN A 91 -7.09 0.44 16.70
CA ASN A 91 -6.08 -0.31 17.46
C ASN A 91 -5.24 0.60 18.38
N GLY A 92 -5.74 1.80 18.72
CA GLY A 92 -5.09 2.72 19.65
C GLY A 92 -3.93 3.54 19.07
N ILE A 93 -3.68 3.47 17.76
CA ILE A 93 -2.61 4.22 17.09
C ILE A 93 -3.22 5.39 16.32
N SER A 94 -2.98 6.60 16.80
CA SER A 94 -3.43 7.83 16.12
C SER A 94 -2.31 8.43 15.27
N LEU A 95 -2.64 8.80 14.04
CA LEU A 95 -1.74 9.50 13.12
C LEU A 95 -2.35 10.85 12.76
N PRO A 96 -1.53 11.90 12.54
CA PRO A 96 -2.03 13.21 12.09
C PRO A 96 -2.79 13.11 10.77
N SER A 97 -3.78 13.99 10.59
CA SER A 97 -4.49 14.13 9.31
C SER A 97 -3.52 14.52 8.18
N CYS A 98 -3.75 14.02 6.97
CA CYS A 98 -3.02 14.46 5.78
C CYS A 98 -3.89 15.30 4.84
N LEU A 99 -3.24 15.93 3.85
CA LEU A 99 -3.90 16.78 2.85
C LEU A 99 -5.08 16.12 2.14
N TYR A 100 -5.02 14.81 1.89
CA TYR A 100 -6.12 14.07 1.29
C TYR A 100 -7.36 14.05 2.20
N GLU A 101 -7.16 13.80 3.50
CA GLU A 101 -8.24 13.76 4.47
C GLU A 101 -8.84 15.15 4.70
N THR A 102 -8.01 16.19 4.74
CA THR A 102 -8.49 17.57 4.92
C THR A 102 -9.28 18.06 3.71
N ASN A 103 -8.85 17.75 2.49
CA ASN A 103 -9.55 18.18 1.27
C ASN A 103 -10.87 17.41 1.05
N LEU A 104 -10.98 16.18 1.55
CA LEU A 104 -12.23 15.43 1.50
C LEU A 104 -13.30 16.02 2.42
N MET A 105 -12.90 16.62 3.55
CA MET A 105 -13.78 17.25 4.54
C MET A 105 -14.32 18.61 4.09
N LEU A 106 -13.79 19.17 3.00
CA LEU A 106 -14.20 20.46 2.41
C LEU A 106 -15.24 20.30 1.28
N LYS A 107 -15.72 19.08 1.03
CA LYS A 107 -16.83 18.78 0.11
C LYS A 107 -18.06 18.41 0.91
#